data_AF-A0A351CXL8-F1
#
_entry.id   AF-A0A351CXL8-F1
#
_cell.length_a   1.000
_cell.length_b   1.000
_cell.length_c   1.000
_cell.angle_alpha   90.00
_cell.angle_beta   90.00
_cell.angle_gamma   90.00
#
_symmetry.space_group_name_H-M   'P 1'
#
loop_
_entity.id
_entity.type
_entity.pdbx_description
1 polymer ?
#
loop_
_entity_poly.entity_id
_entity_poly.type
_entity_poly.pdbx_seq_one_letter_code
_entity_poly.pdbx_strand_id
1 'polypeptide(L)'
;MIRKTIFISGIASILLLLAACGNDSPTEQVEVEVNVQPQVAAQTGGEQPAATPRQQMTPEERAAAREAQIQRSAAAEFPTAALLDPNTASLEELSVLPGVSAETAQKIVDGRPYATPSEFHAAISTGLSEEDIHAVYHGAFVKVGLNSGANEDFLLVPTTIAPNRLAHEFEEYRPYDSMEQFRREMSKYVSEKEVEFLTRYVTLD
;
A
#
# COMPACT_ATOMS: atom_id res chain seq x y z
N MET A 1 -1.08 -54.25 -9.38
CA MET A 1 -0.38 -55.49 -8.98
C MET A 1 1.05 -55.05 -8.65
N ILE A 2 1.65 -55.10 -7.45
CA ILE A 2 1.57 -55.99 -6.27
C ILE A 2 1.93 -55.16 -5.01
N ARG A 3 1.25 -55.45 -3.90
CA ARG A 3 1.51 -54.96 -2.52
C ARG A 3 2.50 -55.89 -1.81
N LYS A 4 3.24 -55.37 -0.80
CA LYS A 4 3.27 -55.81 0.63
C LYS A 4 4.63 -55.52 1.29
N THR A 5 4.76 -54.76 2.38
CA THR A 5 4.36 -54.96 3.81
C THR A 5 5.25 -55.97 4.57
N ILE A 6 6.01 -55.49 5.58
CA ILE A 6 6.58 -56.25 6.73
C ILE A 6 6.62 -55.28 7.94
N PHE A 7 5.68 -55.39 8.92
CA PHE A 7 5.74 -56.04 10.27
C PHE A 7 6.53 -55.22 11.34
N ILE A 8 5.89 -54.58 12.36
CA ILE A 8 5.34 -55.10 13.67
C ILE A 8 6.48 -55.48 14.64
N SER A 9 6.52 -55.27 15.96
CA SER A 9 5.79 -54.54 17.03
C SER A 9 6.38 -55.03 18.37
N GLY A 10 6.38 -54.21 19.43
CA GLY A 10 6.28 -54.66 20.85
C GLY A 10 7.60 -54.88 21.63
N ILE A 11 7.76 -54.65 22.94
CA ILE A 11 7.08 -53.95 24.07
C ILE A 11 7.87 -54.34 25.35
N ALA A 12 7.79 -53.51 26.41
CA ALA A 12 8.01 -53.82 27.85
C ALA A 12 9.47 -53.97 28.36
N SER A 13 9.84 -53.63 29.59
CA SER A 13 9.24 -52.91 30.73
C SER A 13 10.32 -52.80 31.83
N ILE A 14 10.40 -51.64 32.50
CA ILE A 14 10.49 -51.43 33.97
C ILE A 14 11.48 -52.28 34.80
N LEU A 15 12.44 -51.63 35.51
CA LEU A 15 12.50 -51.58 36.99
C LEU A 15 13.59 -50.59 37.51
N LEU A 16 13.31 -50.06 38.71
CA LEU A 16 13.88 -48.95 39.48
C LEU A 16 15.04 -49.38 40.44
N LEU A 17 15.66 -48.37 41.10
CA LEU A 17 16.59 -48.34 42.28
C LEU A 17 18.02 -47.84 41.88
N LEU A 18 18.73 -46.90 42.55
CA LEU A 18 18.72 -46.31 43.90
C LEU A 18 19.57 -45.00 43.96
N ALA A 19 19.11 -44.06 44.80
CA ALA A 19 19.80 -43.09 45.69
C ALA A 19 21.16 -42.39 45.39
N ALA A 20 21.08 -41.04 45.46
CA ALA A 20 21.86 -40.07 46.27
C ALA A 20 23.33 -39.71 45.98
N CYS A 21 23.60 -38.40 45.76
CA CYS A 21 24.39 -37.49 46.61
C CYS A 21 24.80 -36.19 45.87
N GLY A 22 24.70 -35.03 46.53
CA GLY A 22 25.58 -33.87 46.26
C GLY A 22 24.93 -32.48 46.15
N ASN A 23 25.13 -31.67 47.20
CA ASN A 23 25.14 -30.19 47.28
C ASN A 23 25.64 -29.48 45.99
N ASP A 24 25.33 -28.22 45.64
CA ASP A 24 25.41 -27.00 46.45
C ASP A 24 24.83 -25.76 45.71
N SER A 25 24.31 -24.82 46.51
CA SER A 25 24.13 -23.37 46.32
C SER A 25 23.08 -22.77 45.33
N PRO A 26 22.32 -21.74 45.78
CA PRO A 26 21.28 -21.08 45.00
C PRO A 26 21.84 -19.87 44.24
N THR A 27 21.37 -19.67 43.01
CA THR A 27 21.46 -18.36 42.34
C THR A 27 20.05 -17.90 42.00
N GLU A 28 19.68 -16.81 42.66
CA GLU A 28 18.49 -15.99 42.48
C GLU A 28 18.28 -15.65 40.99
N GLN A 29 17.23 -16.21 40.38
CA GLN A 29 16.77 -15.80 39.06
C GLN A 29 15.72 -14.72 39.24
N VAL A 30 16.10 -13.48 38.93
CA VAL A 30 15.15 -12.40 38.63
C VAL A 30 14.76 -12.57 37.16
N GLU A 31 13.63 -13.23 36.95
CA GLU A 31 13.00 -13.35 35.64
C GLU A 31 12.29 -12.01 35.33
N VAL A 32 12.90 -11.19 34.47
CA VAL A 32 12.22 -10.04 33.87
C VAL A 32 11.44 -10.58 32.68
N GLU A 33 10.16 -10.87 32.91
CA GLU A 33 9.19 -11.16 31.86
C GLU A 33 8.97 -9.89 31.02
N VAL A 34 9.73 -9.76 29.93
CA VAL A 34 9.46 -8.76 28.89
C VAL A 34 8.37 -9.32 27.98
N ASN A 35 7.12 -9.14 28.40
CA ASN A 35 5.94 -9.38 27.58
C ASN A 35 5.86 -8.29 26.49
N VAL A 36 6.46 -8.55 25.33
CA VAL A 36 6.22 -7.77 24.11
C VAL A 36 5.46 -8.65 23.13
N GLN A 37 4.14 -8.54 23.17
CA GLN A 37 3.29 -8.94 22.06
C GLN A 37 3.48 -7.90 20.93
N PRO A 38 3.79 -8.32 19.69
CA PRO A 38 3.54 -7.46 18.55
C PRO A 38 2.03 -7.50 18.28
N GLN A 39 1.30 -6.46 18.73
CA GLN A 39 -0.02 -6.17 18.20
C GLN A 39 0.14 -5.72 16.75
N VAL A 40 0.17 -6.68 15.83
CA VAL A 40 -0.16 -6.47 14.42
C VAL A 40 -1.61 -6.02 14.37
N ALA A 41 -1.80 -4.71 14.18
CA ALA A 41 -3.07 -4.14 13.80
C ALA A 41 -3.40 -4.62 12.39
N ALA A 42 -4.06 -5.78 12.31
CA ALA A 42 -4.81 -6.17 11.14
C ALA A 42 -5.90 -5.11 10.92
N GLN A 43 -5.68 -4.21 9.98
CA GLN A 43 -6.76 -3.39 9.43
C GLN A 43 -7.62 -4.33 8.58
N THR A 44 -8.57 -4.98 9.24
CA THR A 44 -9.76 -5.51 8.61
C THR A 44 -10.34 -4.44 7.69
N GLY A 45 -10.51 -4.77 6.42
CA GLY A 45 -11.34 -4.03 5.48
C GLY A 45 -12.68 -3.73 6.14
N GLY A 46 -12.81 -2.51 6.64
CA GLY A 46 -14.08 -1.97 7.08
C GLY A 46 -14.87 -1.70 5.83
N GLU A 47 -15.84 -2.56 5.54
CA GLU A 47 -16.96 -2.20 4.68
C GLU A 47 -17.51 -0.87 5.22
N GLN A 48 -17.19 0.22 4.52
CA GLN A 48 -17.61 1.54 4.91
C GLN A 48 -19.15 1.53 4.93
N PRO A 49 -19.81 1.79 6.07
CA PRO A 49 -21.25 1.81 6.13
C PRO A 49 -21.75 2.75 5.04
N ALA A 50 -22.68 2.28 4.22
CA ALA A 50 -23.16 2.98 3.03
C ALA A 50 -23.52 4.42 3.41
N ALA A 51 -22.64 5.37 3.05
CA ALA A 51 -22.88 6.77 3.27
C ALA A 51 -24.16 7.14 2.52
N THR A 52 -25.04 7.92 3.15
CA THR A 52 -26.23 8.49 2.51
C THR A 52 -25.83 9.04 1.14
N PRO A 53 -26.48 8.63 0.04
CA PRO A 53 -26.15 9.13 -1.28
C PRO A 53 -26.11 10.66 -1.29
N ARG A 54 -25.06 11.27 -1.86
CA ARG A 54 -24.88 12.74 -1.91
C ARG A 54 -26.11 13.52 -2.37
N GLN A 55 -26.94 12.88 -3.21
CA GLN A 55 -28.18 13.42 -3.76
C GLN A 55 -29.28 13.64 -2.71
N GLN A 56 -29.17 12.96 -1.56
CA GLN A 56 -30.11 13.04 -0.45
C GLN A 56 -29.61 13.97 0.67
N MET A 57 -28.38 14.48 0.58
CA MET A 57 -27.79 15.40 1.54
C MET A 57 -28.22 16.85 1.27
N THR A 58 -28.52 17.58 2.33
CA THR A 58 -28.70 19.04 2.31
C THR A 58 -27.39 19.75 1.92
N PRO A 59 -27.45 21.02 1.47
CA PRO A 59 -26.25 21.81 1.22
C PRO A 59 -25.30 21.90 2.42
N GLU A 60 -25.84 22.00 3.64
CA GLU A 60 -25.06 22.08 4.88
C GLU A 60 -24.34 20.76 5.20
N GLU A 61 -25.03 19.63 5.09
CA GLU A 61 -24.41 18.31 5.27
C GLU A 61 -23.29 18.04 4.25
N ARG A 62 -23.47 18.49 3.01
CA ARG A 62 -22.41 18.38 1.98
C ARG A 62 -21.21 19.25 2.30
N ALA A 63 -21.42 20.46 2.84
CA ALA A 63 -20.34 21.34 3.27
C ALA A 63 -19.57 20.72 4.44
N ALA A 64 -20.27 20.20 5.45
CA ALA A 64 -19.67 19.52 6.59
C ALA A 64 -18.88 18.26 6.17
N ALA A 65 -19.43 17.43 5.28
CA ALA A 65 -18.73 16.25 4.76
C ALA A 65 -17.46 16.61 3.97
N ARG A 66 -17.49 17.73 3.24
CA ARG A 66 -16.32 18.26 2.52
C ARG A 66 -15.24 18.73 3.50
N GLU A 67 -15.62 19.47 4.54
CA GLU A 67 -14.68 19.92 5.57
C GLU A 67 -14.03 18.74 6.29
N ALA A 68 -14.83 17.72 6.66
CA ALA A 68 -14.31 16.50 7.25
C ALA A 68 -13.35 15.73 6.31
N GLN A 69 -13.60 15.71 5.01
CA GLN A 69 -12.64 15.15 4.03
C GLN A 69 -11.32 15.94 4.03
N ILE A 70 -11.39 17.27 4.01
CA ILE A 70 -10.18 18.11 4.02
C ILE A 70 -9.38 17.89 5.31
N GLN A 71 -10.04 17.81 6.46
CA GLN A 71 -9.38 17.48 7.73
C GLN A 71 -8.72 16.09 7.70
N ARG A 72 -9.40 15.07 7.16
CA ARG A 72 -8.81 13.73 6.98
C ARG A 72 -7.57 13.77 6.08
N SER A 73 -7.63 14.46 4.95
CA SER A 73 -6.46 14.61 4.07
C SER A 73 -5.30 15.38 4.73
N ALA A 74 -5.60 16.36 5.60
CA ALA A 74 -4.60 17.10 6.33
C ALA A 74 -3.88 16.24 7.39
N ALA A 75 -4.59 15.26 7.97
CA ALA A 75 -4.06 14.31 8.94
C ALA A 75 -3.37 13.09 8.31
N ALA A 76 -3.58 12.81 7.02
CA ALA A 76 -2.96 11.69 6.33
C ALA A 76 -1.45 11.89 6.14
N GLU A 77 -0.66 10.82 6.24
CA GLU A 77 0.78 10.87 5.97
C GLU A 77 1.06 10.58 4.51
N PHE A 78 1.94 11.38 3.90
CA PHE A 78 2.36 11.21 2.51
C PHE A 78 3.88 11.02 2.43
N PRO A 79 4.37 10.10 1.60
CA PRO A 79 5.80 9.94 1.38
C PRO A 79 6.46 11.24 0.91
N THR A 80 7.54 11.64 1.58
CA THR A 80 8.33 12.82 1.24
C THR A 80 9.55 12.49 0.37
N ALA A 81 9.97 11.21 0.35
CA ALA A 81 11.01 10.71 -0.56
C ALA A 81 10.66 11.03 -2.02
N ALA A 82 11.65 11.12 -2.91
CA ALA A 82 11.40 11.39 -4.33
C ALA A 82 10.58 10.26 -4.97
N LEU A 83 9.64 10.62 -5.87
CA LEU A 83 8.89 9.63 -6.66
C LEU A 83 9.80 9.17 -7.80
N LEU A 84 10.09 7.88 -7.85
CA LEU A 84 10.87 7.29 -8.92
C LEU A 84 10.05 7.28 -10.21
N ASP A 85 10.72 7.54 -11.34
CA ASP A 85 10.17 7.29 -12.66
C ASP A 85 10.54 5.85 -13.08
N PRO A 86 9.56 4.94 -13.27
CA PRO A 86 9.81 3.55 -13.66
C PRO A 86 10.62 3.40 -14.94
N ASN A 87 10.63 4.40 -15.83
CA ASN A 87 11.38 4.40 -17.08
C ASN A 87 12.87 4.71 -16.91
N THR A 88 13.27 5.30 -15.79
CA THR A 88 14.65 5.79 -15.59
C THR A 88 15.30 5.31 -14.29
N ALA A 89 14.52 4.86 -13.30
CA ALA A 89 15.03 4.34 -12.04
C ALA A 89 16.03 3.20 -12.22
N SER A 90 17.02 3.08 -11.34
CA SER A 90 17.96 1.96 -11.35
C SER A 90 17.31 0.66 -10.84
N LEU A 91 17.95 -0.47 -11.12
CA LEU A 91 17.51 -1.77 -10.59
C LEU A 91 17.52 -1.76 -9.04
N GLU A 92 18.53 -1.14 -8.46
CA GLU A 92 18.70 -0.99 -7.01
C GLU A 92 17.61 -0.10 -6.39
N GLU A 93 17.28 1.02 -7.03
CA GLU A 93 16.21 1.91 -6.59
C GLU A 93 14.83 1.22 -6.61
N LEU A 94 14.57 0.38 -7.62
CA LEU A 94 13.34 -0.38 -7.70
C LEU A 94 13.29 -1.51 -6.66
N SER A 95 14.41 -2.17 -6.40
CA SER A 95 14.48 -3.34 -5.49
C SER A 95 14.31 -2.98 -4.01
N VAL A 96 14.35 -1.69 -3.65
CA VAL A 96 14.06 -1.24 -2.27
C VAL A 96 12.58 -0.88 -2.07
N LEU A 97 11.76 -0.91 -3.12
CA LEU A 97 10.33 -0.67 -2.99
C LEU A 97 9.65 -1.84 -2.25
N PRO A 98 8.66 -1.58 -1.39
CA PRO A 98 7.91 -2.63 -0.70
C PRO A 98 7.36 -3.68 -1.67
N GLY A 99 7.59 -4.96 -1.36
CA GLY A 99 7.16 -6.10 -2.19
C GLY A 99 7.97 -6.34 -3.46
N VAL A 100 8.82 -5.40 -3.90
CA VAL A 100 9.57 -5.53 -5.16
C VAL A 100 10.84 -6.34 -4.95
N SER A 101 10.80 -7.61 -5.38
CA SER A 101 11.99 -8.46 -5.44
C SER A 101 12.96 -8.01 -6.55
N ALA A 102 14.22 -8.46 -6.51
CA ALA A 102 15.18 -8.23 -7.59
C ALA A 102 14.69 -8.77 -8.95
N GLU A 103 13.94 -9.88 -8.95
CA GLU A 103 13.34 -10.42 -10.17
C GLU A 103 12.23 -9.49 -10.70
N THR A 104 11.38 -8.97 -9.82
CA THR A 104 10.33 -8.00 -10.20
C THR A 104 10.94 -6.69 -10.69
N ALA A 105 11.98 -6.19 -10.01
CA ALA A 105 12.71 -5.00 -10.44
C ALA A 105 13.32 -5.20 -11.83
N GLN A 106 13.90 -6.37 -12.11
CA GLN A 106 14.45 -6.66 -13.44
C GLN A 106 13.35 -6.71 -14.50
N LYS A 107 12.18 -7.29 -14.22
CA LYS A 107 11.02 -7.26 -15.13
C LYS A 107 10.56 -5.83 -15.43
N ILE A 108 10.61 -4.93 -14.45
CA ILE A 108 10.29 -3.51 -14.65
C ILE A 108 11.32 -2.86 -15.59
N VAL A 109 12.61 -3.14 -15.42
CA VAL A 109 13.67 -2.61 -16.29
C VAL A 109 13.54 -3.14 -17.72
N ASP A 110 13.28 -4.44 -17.87
CA ASP A 110 13.15 -5.11 -19.17
C ASP A 110 11.89 -4.68 -19.93
N GLY A 111 10.84 -4.27 -19.21
CA GLY A 111 9.56 -3.85 -19.78
C GLY A 111 9.52 -2.39 -20.27
N ARG A 112 10.60 -1.63 -20.14
CA ARG A 112 10.65 -0.22 -20.55
C ARG A 112 10.58 -0.05 -22.08
N PRO A 113 10.02 1.08 -22.58
CA PRO A 113 9.36 2.14 -21.82
C PRO A 113 7.88 1.86 -21.56
N TYR A 114 7.37 2.41 -20.45
CA TYR A 114 5.95 2.51 -20.13
C TYR A 114 5.44 3.89 -20.53
N ALA A 115 4.46 3.93 -21.42
CA ALA A 115 3.83 5.17 -21.86
C ALA A 115 2.79 5.70 -20.87
N THR A 116 2.14 4.80 -20.11
CA THR A 116 1.07 5.15 -19.17
C THR A 116 1.22 4.43 -17.83
N PRO A 117 0.59 4.94 -16.76
CA PRO A 117 0.44 4.19 -15.50
C PRO A 117 -0.14 2.79 -15.69
N SER A 118 -1.12 2.63 -16.57
CA SER A 118 -1.76 1.33 -16.81
C SER A 118 -0.81 0.30 -17.40
N GLU A 119 0.09 0.71 -18.31
CA GLU A 119 1.15 -0.17 -18.81
C GLU A 119 2.13 -0.57 -17.72
N PHE A 120 2.51 0.37 -16.84
CA PHE A 120 3.36 0.07 -15.69
C PHE A 120 2.67 -0.85 -14.68
N HIS A 121 1.38 -0.63 -14.38
CA HIS A 121 0.56 -1.50 -13.54
C HIS A 121 0.54 -2.93 -14.09
N ALA A 122 0.30 -3.09 -15.39
CA ALA A 122 0.26 -4.40 -16.02
C ALA A 122 1.58 -5.17 -15.81
N ALA A 123 2.72 -4.49 -15.89
CA ALA A 123 4.04 -5.10 -15.68
C ALA A 123 4.26 -5.63 -14.25
N ILE A 124 3.70 -4.97 -13.23
CA ILE A 124 3.90 -5.35 -11.81
C ILE A 124 2.77 -6.22 -11.25
N SER A 125 1.58 -6.17 -11.85
CA SER A 125 0.35 -6.80 -11.33
C SER A 125 0.39 -8.34 -11.26
N THR A 126 1.25 -8.98 -12.03
CA THR A 126 1.35 -10.46 -12.06
C THR A 126 2.20 -11.03 -10.93
N GLY A 127 3.02 -10.21 -10.28
CA GLY A 127 4.01 -10.66 -9.29
C GLY A 127 3.86 -10.06 -7.90
N LEU A 128 2.91 -9.15 -7.70
CA LEU A 128 2.73 -8.40 -6.46
C LEU A 128 1.30 -8.53 -5.93
N SER A 129 1.15 -8.42 -4.61
CA SER A 129 -0.16 -8.27 -3.97
C SER A 129 -0.76 -6.89 -4.29
N GLU A 130 -2.08 -6.71 -4.17
CA GLU A 130 -2.70 -5.39 -4.32
C GLU A 130 -2.13 -4.36 -3.35
N GLU A 131 -1.81 -4.78 -2.12
CA GLU A 131 -1.15 -3.93 -1.11
C GLU A 131 0.23 -3.47 -1.58
N ASP A 132 1.06 -4.39 -2.09
CA ASP A 132 2.39 -4.06 -2.60
C ASP A 132 2.31 -3.19 -3.86
N ILE A 133 1.35 -3.42 -4.76
CA ILE A 133 1.12 -2.57 -5.93
C ILE A 133 0.80 -1.13 -5.49
N HIS A 134 -0.10 -0.99 -4.51
CA HIS A 134 -0.44 0.32 -3.96
C HIS A 134 0.78 0.99 -3.30
N ALA A 135 1.59 0.23 -2.55
CA ALA A 135 2.84 0.72 -1.98
C ALA A 135 3.87 1.13 -3.05
N VAL A 136 3.94 0.39 -4.17
CA VAL A 136 4.77 0.76 -5.32
C VAL A 136 4.34 2.10 -5.89
N TYR A 137 3.04 2.39 -6.05
CA TYR A 137 2.61 3.70 -6.55
C TYR A 137 3.07 4.87 -5.70
N HIS A 138 3.19 4.68 -4.38
CA HIS A 138 3.74 5.69 -3.50
C HIS A 138 5.25 5.96 -3.70
N GLY A 139 5.99 5.01 -4.28
CA GLY A 139 7.44 5.08 -4.47
C GLY A 139 7.89 5.24 -5.93
N ALA A 140 7.15 4.70 -6.90
CA ALA A 140 7.44 4.76 -8.32
C ALA A 140 6.14 4.85 -9.14
N PHE A 141 6.09 5.78 -10.10
CA PHE A 141 4.89 5.99 -10.92
C PHE A 141 5.23 6.66 -12.25
N VAL A 142 4.55 6.23 -13.32
CA VAL A 142 4.59 6.94 -14.63
C VAL A 142 3.60 8.09 -14.54
N LYS A 143 4.03 9.34 -14.69
CA LYS A 143 3.12 10.48 -14.52
C LYS A 143 2.02 10.51 -15.59
N VAL A 144 0.83 10.97 -15.19
CA VAL A 144 -0.33 11.10 -16.09
C VAL A 144 -0.43 12.51 -16.65
N GLY A 145 -0.63 12.63 -17.96
CA GLY A 145 -0.99 13.90 -18.59
C GLY A 145 -2.36 14.38 -18.12
N LEU A 146 -2.45 15.59 -17.57
CA LEU A 146 -3.69 16.16 -17.08
C LEU A 146 -4.74 16.30 -18.20
N ASN A 147 -4.32 16.62 -19.42
CA ASN A 147 -5.20 16.89 -20.55
C ASN A 147 -5.43 15.66 -21.44
N SER A 148 -4.43 14.77 -21.59
CA SER A 148 -4.55 13.59 -22.47
C SER A 148 -4.74 12.24 -21.76
N GLY A 149 -4.48 12.15 -20.46
CA GLY A 149 -4.54 10.89 -19.70
C GLY A 149 -5.89 10.18 -19.76
N ALA A 150 -5.90 8.84 -19.71
CA ALA A 150 -7.13 8.07 -19.66
C ALA A 150 -7.72 8.06 -18.23
N ASN A 151 -9.02 7.83 -18.12
CA ASN A 151 -9.69 7.67 -16.82
C ASN A 151 -9.01 6.60 -15.96
N GLU A 152 -8.70 5.44 -16.55
CA GLU A 152 -8.04 4.31 -15.88
C GLU A 152 -6.68 4.67 -15.28
N ASP A 153 -5.91 5.55 -15.92
CA ASP A 153 -4.63 6.03 -15.41
C ASP A 153 -4.80 6.92 -14.17
N PHE A 154 -5.87 7.72 -14.14
CA PHE A 154 -6.20 8.55 -12.97
C PHE A 154 -6.69 7.73 -11.78
N LEU A 155 -7.30 6.58 -12.01
CA LEU A 155 -7.72 5.66 -10.93
C LEU A 155 -6.52 5.11 -10.16
N LEU A 156 -5.32 5.09 -10.76
CA LEU A 156 -4.11 4.56 -10.15
C LEU A 156 -3.35 5.60 -9.30
N VAL A 157 -3.74 6.88 -9.37
CA VAL A 157 -3.10 7.95 -8.59
C VAL A 157 -3.46 7.79 -7.09
N PRO A 158 -2.47 7.63 -6.19
CA PRO A 158 -2.75 7.51 -4.76
C PRO A 158 -3.39 8.77 -4.19
N THR A 159 -4.43 8.64 -3.35
CA THR A 159 -5.18 9.76 -2.78
C THR A 159 -6.00 9.34 -1.55
N THR A 160 -6.47 10.31 -0.76
CA THR A 160 -7.40 10.09 0.36
C THR A 160 -8.88 10.18 -0.02
N ILE A 161 -9.20 10.57 -1.25
CA ILE A 161 -10.56 10.49 -1.81
C ILE A 161 -10.74 9.20 -2.61
N ALA A 162 -11.98 8.82 -2.92
CA ALA A 162 -12.23 7.65 -3.74
C ALA A 162 -11.59 7.82 -5.15
N PRO A 163 -10.93 6.80 -5.72
CA PRO A 163 -10.27 6.90 -7.03
C PRO A 163 -11.19 7.40 -8.15
N ASN A 164 -12.40 6.83 -8.25
CA ASN A 164 -13.41 7.25 -9.23
C ASN A 164 -13.79 8.75 -9.09
N ARG A 165 -13.76 9.26 -7.85
CA ARG A 165 -14.01 10.67 -7.62
C ARG A 165 -12.83 11.49 -8.12
N LEU A 166 -11.59 11.15 -7.75
CA LEU A 166 -10.39 11.86 -8.21
C LEU A 166 -10.33 11.93 -9.75
N ALA A 167 -10.50 10.79 -10.41
CA ALA A 167 -10.49 10.70 -11.87
C ALA A 167 -11.57 11.59 -12.50
N HIS A 168 -12.79 11.57 -11.95
CA HIS A 168 -13.86 12.45 -12.41
C HIS A 168 -13.51 13.93 -12.23
N GLU A 169 -12.96 14.35 -11.09
CA GLU A 169 -12.53 15.74 -10.90
C GLU A 169 -11.44 16.14 -11.92
N PHE A 170 -10.46 15.26 -12.17
CA PHE A 170 -9.41 15.52 -13.16
C PHE A 170 -9.98 15.70 -14.57
N GLU A 171 -10.96 14.89 -14.97
CA GLU A 171 -11.59 15.01 -16.29
C GLU A 171 -12.52 16.22 -16.41
N GLU A 172 -13.28 16.54 -15.35
CA GLU A 172 -14.24 17.65 -15.30
C GLU A 172 -13.58 19.00 -15.59
N TYR A 173 -12.36 19.21 -15.09
CA TYR A 173 -11.66 20.50 -15.23
C TYR A 173 -10.78 20.61 -16.48
N ARG A 174 -10.82 19.63 -17.40
CA ARG A 174 -10.08 19.72 -18.66
C ARG A 174 -10.63 20.81 -19.59
N PRO A 175 -9.76 21.49 -20.37
CA PRO A 175 -8.30 21.44 -20.27
C PRO A 175 -7.79 22.25 -19.08
N TYR A 176 -6.72 21.77 -18.46
CA TYR A 176 -5.89 22.54 -17.55
C TYR A 176 -4.93 23.40 -18.37
N ASP A 177 -4.91 24.70 -18.07
CA ASP A 177 -3.98 25.66 -18.65
C ASP A 177 -2.68 25.78 -17.86
N SER A 178 -2.71 25.41 -16.58
CA SER A 178 -1.56 25.53 -15.67
C SER A 178 -1.62 24.59 -14.48
N MET A 179 -0.45 24.31 -13.91
CA MET A 179 -0.36 23.64 -12.61
C MET A 179 -0.92 24.49 -11.46
N GLU A 180 -1.07 25.80 -11.62
CA GLU A 180 -1.75 26.65 -10.63
C GLU A 180 -3.27 26.41 -10.63
N GLN A 181 -3.86 26.31 -11.82
CA GLN A 181 -5.26 25.90 -11.97
C GLN A 181 -5.49 24.53 -11.33
N PHE A 182 -4.64 23.54 -11.64
CA PHE A 182 -4.71 22.21 -11.01
C PHE A 182 -4.74 22.29 -9.48
N ARG A 183 -3.79 23.02 -8.87
CA ARG A 183 -3.75 23.20 -7.42
C ARG A 183 -5.01 23.85 -6.87
N ARG A 184 -5.51 24.90 -7.51
CA ARG A 184 -6.75 25.59 -7.12
C ARG A 184 -7.95 24.65 -7.16
N GLU A 185 -8.10 23.89 -8.24
CA GLU A 185 -9.25 22.98 -8.38
C GLU A 185 -9.17 21.84 -7.37
N MET A 186 -7.98 21.28 -7.11
CA MET A 186 -7.83 20.21 -6.13
C MET A 186 -7.90 20.66 -4.67
N SER A 187 -7.52 21.91 -4.37
CA SER A 187 -7.70 22.51 -3.05
C SER A 187 -9.18 22.56 -2.61
N LYS A 188 -10.11 22.36 -3.54
CA LYS A 188 -11.52 22.25 -3.19
C LYS A 188 -11.83 20.95 -2.45
N TYR A 189 -11.07 19.89 -2.64
CA TYR A 189 -11.47 18.54 -2.21
C TYR A 189 -10.54 17.92 -1.18
N VAL A 190 -9.27 18.34 -1.18
CA VAL A 190 -8.21 17.81 -0.33
C VAL A 190 -7.37 18.97 0.23
N SER A 191 -6.61 18.70 1.27
CA SER A 191 -5.73 19.65 1.92
C SER A 191 -4.58 20.08 1.01
N GLU A 192 -3.97 21.22 1.30
CA GLU A 192 -2.76 21.71 0.59
C GLU A 192 -1.63 20.67 0.56
N LYS A 193 -1.45 19.93 1.67
CA LYS A 193 -0.47 18.85 1.78
C LYS A 193 -0.71 17.74 0.75
N GLU A 194 -1.96 17.34 0.57
CA GLU A 194 -2.30 16.34 -0.45
C GLU A 194 -2.26 16.93 -1.86
N VAL A 195 -2.63 18.19 -2.06
CA VAL A 195 -2.48 18.86 -3.37
C VAL A 195 -1.03 18.78 -3.83
N GLU A 196 -0.06 19.13 -2.98
CA GLU A 196 1.36 19.04 -3.32
C GLU A 196 1.80 17.59 -3.58
N PHE A 197 1.27 16.62 -2.82
CA PHE A 197 1.50 15.21 -3.09
C PHE A 197 0.97 14.79 -4.48
N LEU A 198 -0.25 15.19 -4.86
CA LEU A 198 -0.85 14.87 -6.15
C LEU A 198 -0.07 15.47 -7.33
N THR A 199 0.56 16.65 -7.17
CA THR A 199 1.38 17.25 -8.25
C THR A 199 2.54 16.37 -8.70
N ARG A 200 2.96 15.40 -7.88
CA ARG A 200 4.04 14.47 -8.20
C ARG A 200 3.63 13.43 -9.25
N TYR A 201 2.33 13.16 -9.40
CA TYR A 201 1.77 12.09 -10.24
C TYR A 201 1.29 12.57 -11.61
N VAL A 202 1.29 13.88 -11.85
CA VAL A 202 0.70 14.46 -13.05
C VAL A 202 1.69 15.37 -13.78
N THR A 203 1.43 15.55 -15.07
CA THR A 203 2.10 16.53 -15.93
C THR A 203 1.07 17.38 -16.66
N LEU A 204 1.45 18.62 -16.98
CA LEU A 204 0.67 19.47 -17.88
C LEU A 204 1.14 19.23 -19.32
N ASP A 205 0.22 18.87 -20.20
CA ASP A 205 0.45 18.42 -21.58
C ASP A 205 -0.52 19.06 -22.61
#